data_AF-A0A524MZQ6-F1
#
_entry.id   AF-A0A524MZQ6-F1
#
_cell.length_a   1.000
_cell.length_b   1.000
_cell.length_c   1.000
_cell.angle_alpha   90.00
_cell.angle_beta   90.00
_cell.angle_gamma   90.00
#
_symmetry.space_group_name_H-M   'P 1'
#
loop_
_entity.id
_entity.type
_entity.pdbx_description
1 polymer ?
#
loop_
_entity_poly.entity_id
_entity_poly.type
_entity_poly.pdbx_seq_one_letter_code
_entity_poly.pdbx_strand_id
1 'polypeptide(L)'
;MIISGLTIVRNAVHLDYPFAEAIRSALPLCDEYLVVVGRSNDGTIDAVRALDDARIRIVETTWSEKLRPRDHVLAQQTNIGLHMCRGDWVICLQANEVLHQSSWPILLEMMKEHCGNPVVEALLLERLTFWCDCRHILNVYPHRFKFSARIVRPEIGTYFIRDAMSCAVFDGFSRRGRYPRAMDTGQDIFRYGYVGTPDRMRRKTRESVHLQDKSIPATDDDYFYRNMPRQFVRHVNCSHPQTMQSRIDKLGYVLDDDDPRWRTELTLKERQRLIETRLYERFGVPRFRNKRYSLIGGYRKKPRETTGTQDGSA
;
A
#
# COMPACT_ATOMS: atom_id res chain seq x y z
N MET A 1 -14.88 21.07 -4.80
CA MET A 1 -13.97 20.09 -4.19
C MET A 1 -12.87 19.81 -5.19
N ILE A 2 -11.61 19.93 -4.76
CA ILE A 2 -10.42 19.57 -5.53
C ILE A 2 -9.83 18.29 -4.91
N ILE A 3 -9.45 17.32 -5.75
CA ILE A 3 -8.75 16.11 -5.33
C ILE A 3 -7.34 16.13 -5.93
N SER A 4 -6.32 16.12 -5.07
CA SER A 4 -4.93 15.94 -5.51
C SER A 4 -4.52 14.47 -5.39
N GLY A 5 -3.76 13.98 -6.35
CA GLY A 5 -2.99 12.73 -6.22
C GLY A 5 -1.58 13.02 -5.73
N LEU A 6 -0.97 12.08 -5.02
CA LEU A 6 0.40 12.19 -4.56
C LEU A 6 1.11 10.84 -4.56
N THR A 7 2.28 10.77 -5.19
CA THR A 7 3.20 9.63 -5.08
C THR A 7 4.63 10.13 -4.93
N ILE A 8 5.44 9.38 -4.18
CA ILE A 8 6.90 9.57 -4.16
C ILE A 8 7.59 8.41 -4.88
N VAL A 9 8.65 8.70 -5.62
CA VAL A 9 9.42 7.69 -6.37
C VAL A 9 10.91 7.98 -6.32
N ARG A 10 11.72 6.92 -6.31
CA ARG A 10 13.17 6.96 -6.48
C ARG A 10 13.65 5.59 -6.96
N ASN A 11 14.51 5.56 -7.98
CA ASN A 11 15.03 4.35 -8.60
C ASN A 11 13.93 3.32 -8.94
N ALA A 12 12.79 3.81 -9.40
CA ALA A 12 11.59 3.00 -9.54
C ALA A 12 11.61 2.07 -10.75
N VAL A 13 12.41 2.39 -11.78
CA VAL A 13 12.60 1.54 -12.94
C VAL A 13 13.49 0.35 -12.56
N HIS A 14 14.66 0.62 -11.96
CA HIS A 14 15.61 -0.40 -11.53
C HIS A 14 15.03 -1.34 -10.46
N LEU A 15 14.31 -0.78 -9.49
CA LEU A 15 13.64 -1.56 -8.44
C LEU A 15 12.32 -2.19 -8.90
N ASP A 16 11.94 -1.96 -10.16
CA ASP A 16 10.74 -2.49 -10.80
C ASP A 16 9.46 -2.23 -9.95
N TYR A 17 9.27 -1.00 -9.52
CA TYR A 17 8.02 -0.59 -8.88
C TYR A 17 6.96 -0.29 -9.96
N PRO A 18 5.70 -0.70 -9.78
CA PRO A 18 4.62 -0.36 -10.70
C PRO A 18 4.10 1.07 -10.47
N PHE A 19 5.00 2.05 -10.48
CA PHE A 19 4.69 3.44 -10.12
C PHE A 19 3.83 4.13 -11.17
N ALA A 20 4.05 3.83 -12.45
CA ALA A 20 3.25 4.35 -13.56
C ALA A 20 1.80 3.87 -13.45
N GLU A 21 1.61 2.59 -13.09
CA GLU A 21 0.31 1.97 -12.90
C GLU A 21 -0.39 2.51 -11.65
N ALA A 22 0.35 2.75 -10.57
CA ALA A 22 -0.13 3.41 -9.37
C ALA A 22 -0.68 4.82 -9.67
N ILE A 23 0.11 5.66 -10.37
CA ILE A 23 -0.30 7.01 -10.76
C ILE A 23 -1.54 6.96 -11.67
N ARG A 24 -1.51 6.16 -12.74
CA ARG A 24 -2.65 6.00 -13.66
C ARG A 24 -3.91 5.50 -12.98
N SER A 25 -3.81 4.69 -11.92
CA SER A 25 -4.98 4.18 -11.20
C SER A 25 -5.69 5.23 -10.35
N ALA A 26 -5.00 6.31 -9.97
CA ALA A 26 -5.57 7.40 -9.18
C ALA A 26 -5.90 8.64 -10.02
N LEU A 27 -5.21 8.86 -11.15
CA LEU A 27 -5.46 10.00 -12.05
C LEU A 27 -6.94 10.24 -12.38
N PRO A 28 -7.79 9.24 -12.67
CA PRO A 28 -9.21 9.46 -12.95
C PRO A 28 -10.02 10.11 -11.82
N LEU A 29 -9.50 10.09 -10.58
CA LEU A 29 -10.11 10.74 -9.42
C LEU A 29 -9.55 12.15 -9.16
N CYS A 30 -8.47 12.55 -9.84
CA CYS A 30 -7.67 13.71 -9.46
C CYS A 30 -7.81 14.88 -10.44
N ASP A 31 -7.84 16.09 -9.89
CA ASP A 31 -7.75 17.36 -10.60
C ASP A 31 -6.29 17.78 -10.84
N GLU A 32 -5.38 17.38 -9.95
CA GLU A 32 -3.92 17.48 -10.13
C GLU A 32 -3.23 16.25 -9.52
N TYR A 33 -1.99 15.98 -9.93
CA TYR A 33 -1.22 14.87 -9.40
C TYR A 33 0.23 15.27 -9.16
N LEU A 34 0.69 15.23 -7.91
CA LEU A 34 2.08 15.52 -7.58
C LEU A 34 2.92 14.23 -7.55
N VAL A 35 4.05 14.27 -8.26
CA VAL A 35 5.04 13.20 -8.23
C VAL A 35 6.34 13.75 -7.71
N VAL A 36 6.69 13.39 -6.47
CA VAL A 36 7.96 13.78 -5.86
C VAL A 36 9.03 12.77 -6.26
N VAL A 37 9.94 13.17 -7.14
CA VAL A 37 10.96 12.32 -7.73
C VAL A 37 12.29 12.57 -7.03
N GLY A 38 12.73 11.61 -6.22
CA GLY A 38 14.08 11.62 -5.70
C GLY A 38 15.11 11.43 -6.81
N ARG A 39 16.26 12.11 -6.70
CA ARG A 39 17.40 11.93 -7.62
C ARG A 39 17.67 10.44 -7.86
N SER A 40 17.53 10.05 -9.12
CA SER A 40 17.62 8.67 -9.62
C SER A 40 18.52 8.62 -10.86
N ASN A 41 19.13 7.47 -11.12
CA ASN A 41 20.06 7.25 -12.25
C ASN A 41 19.59 6.11 -13.18
N ASP A 42 18.31 5.76 -13.14
CA ASP A 42 17.72 4.61 -13.83
C ASP A 42 16.61 4.98 -14.83
N GLY A 43 16.50 6.27 -15.18
CA GLY A 43 15.43 6.77 -16.06
C GLY A 43 14.07 6.98 -15.37
N THR A 44 13.97 6.89 -14.04
CA THR A 44 12.70 7.12 -13.32
C THR A 44 12.05 8.47 -13.68
N ILE A 45 12.83 9.55 -13.75
CA ILE A 45 12.30 10.88 -14.06
C ILE A 45 11.68 10.93 -15.47
N ASP A 46 12.35 10.34 -16.46
CA ASP A 46 11.89 10.32 -17.85
C ASP A 46 10.66 9.43 -18.00
N ALA A 47 10.63 8.31 -17.27
CA ALA A 47 9.46 7.44 -17.24
C ALA A 47 8.23 8.10 -16.56
N VAL A 48 8.43 9.01 -15.59
CA VAL A 48 7.33 9.86 -15.06
C VAL A 48 6.90 10.89 -16.10
N ARG A 49 7.84 11.56 -16.78
CA ARG A 49 7.52 12.54 -17.85
C ARG A 49 6.75 11.89 -19.01
N ALA A 50 7.10 10.66 -19.36
CA ALA A 50 6.44 9.88 -20.40
C ALA A 50 5.00 9.46 -20.07
N LEU A 51 4.50 9.73 -18.85
CA LEU A 51 3.07 9.59 -18.55
C LEU A 51 2.22 10.63 -19.28
N ASP A 52 2.81 11.78 -19.65
CA ASP A 52 2.25 12.83 -20.52
C ASP A 52 0.80 13.21 -20.18
N ASP A 53 0.53 13.49 -18.90
CA ASP A 53 -0.76 13.97 -18.43
C ASP A 53 -0.59 15.37 -17.84
N ALA A 54 -1.33 16.35 -18.35
CA ALA A 54 -1.24 17.76 -17.96
C ALA A 54 -1.53 18.02 -16.47
N ARG A 55 -2.17 17.07 -15.78
CA ARG A 55 -2.43 17.16 -14.33
C ARG A 55 -1.20 16.80 -13.51
N ILE A 56 -0.23 16.10 -14.08
CA ILE A 56 0.98 15.68 -13.38
C ILE A 56 1.93 16.87 -13.20
N ARG A 57 2.30 17.13 -11.96
CA ARG A 57 3.33 18.09 -11.55
C ARG A 57 4.48 17.33 -10.91
N ILE A 58 5.66 17.45 -11.51
CA ILE A 58 6.87 16.78 -11.03
C ILE A 58 7.63 17.70 -10.09
N VAL A 59 8.05 17.17 -8.94
CA VAL A 59 8.90 17.87 -7.96
C VAL A 59 10.16 17.05 -7.76
N GLU A 60 11.28 17.54 -8.26
CA GLU A 60 12.57 16.86 -8.11
C GLU A 60 13.18 17.17 -6.75
N THR A 61 13.66 16.14 -6.05
CA THR A 61 14.26 16.28 -4.70
C THR A 61 15.52 15.46 -4.55
N THR A 62 16.32 15.79 -3.54
CA THR A 62 17.44 14.95 -3.10
C THR A 62 17.09 14.34 -1.74
N TRP A 63 17.16 13.02 -1.64
CA TRP A 63 16.88 12.29 -0.42
C TRP A 63 18.09 12.38 0.52
N SER A 64 17.90 12.95 1.71
CA SER A 64 18.99 13.15 2.66
C SER A 64 19.50 11.82 3.23
N GLU A 65 20.77 11.52 2.99
CA GLU A 65 21.45 10.35 3.55
C GLU A 65 21.74 10.48 5.05
N LYS A 66 21.56 11.68 5.62
CA LYS A 66 21.76 11.96 7.04
C LYS A 66 20.55 11.57 7.90
N LEU A 67 19.38 11.37 7.29
CA LEU A 67 18.15 11.09 8.03
C LEU A 67 18.19 9.69 8.66
N ARG A 68 17.87 9.60 9.95
CA ARG A 68 17.82 8.36 10.71
C ARG A 68 16.53 8.29 11.56
N PRO A 69 15.85 7.14 11.64
CA PRO A 69 16.00 5.94 10.79
C PRO A 69 15.87 6.25 9.30
N ARG A 70 16.53 5.48 8.42
CA ARG A 70 16.56 5.79 6.98
C ARG A 70 15.17 5.82 6.33
N ASP A 71 14.25 4.96 6.79
CA ASP A 71 12.90 4.87 6.25
C ASP A 71 12.04 6.13 6.50
N HIS A 72 12.45 7.01 7.42
CA HIS A 72 11.81 8.32 7.63
C HIS A 72 11.86 9.23 6.41
N VAL A 73 12.78 8.96 5.47
CA VAL A 73 12.87 9.74 4.23
C VAL A 73 11.59 9.62 3.42
N LEU A 74 10.89 8.48 3.51
CA LEU A 74 9.61 8.32 2.83
C LEU A 74 8.60 9.34 3.34
N ALA A 75 8.43 9.46 4.66
CA ALA A 75 7.53 10.47 5.24
C ALA A 75 7.96 11.90 4.90
N GLN A 76 9.27 12.21 4.93
CA GLN A 76 9.77 13.52 4.53
C GLN A 76 9.35 13.87 3.11
N GLN A 77 9.58 12.97 2.17
CA GLN A 77 9.29 13.20 0.74
C GLN A 77 7.79 13.26 0.47
N THR A 78 7.01 12.41 1.15
CA THR A 78 5.55 12.49 1.08
C THR A 78 5.05 13.84 1.61
N ASN A 79 5.60 14.35 2.72
CA ASN A 79 5.17 15.63 3.26
C ASN A 79 5.56 16.82 2.37
N ILE A 80 6.71 16.79 1.69
CA ILE A 80 7.08 17.80 0.69
C ILE A 80 5.96 17.90 -0.37
N GLY A 81 5.54 16.76 -0.92
CA GLY A 81 4.46 16.74 -1.90
C GLY A 81 3.09 17.11 -1.31
N LEU A 82 2.78 16.61 -0.11
CA LEU A 82 1.51 16.90 0.58
C LEU A 82 1.30 18.40 0.77
N HIS A 83 2.34 19.15 1.14
CA HIS A 83 2.26 20.60 1.33
C HIS A 83 2.24 21.41 0.02
N MET A 84 2.42 20.76 -1.13
CA MET A 84 2.32 21.39 -2.45
C MET A 84 0.99 21.06 -3.17
N CYS A 85 0.22 20.11 -2.63
CA CYS A 85 -1.13 19.80 -3.09
C CYS A 85 -2.10 20.94 -2.75
N ARG A 86 -3.07 21.19 -3.64
CA ARG A 86 -4.15 22.18 -3.48
C ARG A 86 -5.49 21.56 -3.09
N GLY A 87 -5.59 20.23 -3.12
CA GLY A 87 -6.84 19.49 -2.94
C GLY A 87 -7.38 19.53 -1.51
N ASP A 88 -8.71 19.54 -1.40
CA ASP A 88 -9.43 19.29 -0.15
C ASP A 88 -9.20 17.85 0.34
N TRP A 89 -8.94 16.95 -0.60
CA TRP A 89 -8.50 15.57 -0.38
C TRP A 89 -7.22 15.28 -1.14
N VAL A 90 -6.32 14.51 -0.52
CA VAL A 90 -5.10 14.02 -1.16
C VAL A 90 -5.10 12.50 -1.16
N ILE A 91 -5.14 11.88 -2.34
CA ILE A 91 -4.94 10.45 -2.56
C ILE A 91 -3.44 10.19 -2.62
N CYS A 92 -2.86 9.73 -1.52
CA CYS A 92 -1.44 9.44 -1.39
C CYS A 92 -1.18 7.95 -1.54
N LEU A 93 -0.61 7.53 -2.67
CA LEU A 93 -0.25 6.13 -2.95
C LEU A 93 1.26 5.92 -2.82
N GLN A 94 1.67 4.73 -2.35
CA GLN A 94 3.04 4.28 -2.58
C GLN A 94 3.21 3.78 -4.01
N ALA A 95 4.44 3.80 -4.53
CA ALA A 95 4.80 3.37 -5.88
C ALA A 95 4.45 1.90 -6.21
N ASN A 96 3.99 1.11 -5.23
CA ASN A 96 3.55 -0.27 -5.40
C ASN A 96 2.09 -0.52 -4.99
N GLU A 97 1.32 0.55 -4.79
CA GLU A 97 -0.08 0.51 -4.40
C GLU A 97 -0.95 1.06 -5.54
N VAL A 98 -1.96 0.28 -5.95
CA VAL A 98 -2.78 0.56 -7.12
C VAL A 98 -4.26 0.47 -6.73
N LEU A 99 -5.07 1.41 -7.20
CA LEU A 99 -6.52 1.39 -7.02
C LEU A 99 -7.18 0.58 -8.13
N HIS A 100 -8.23 -0.18 -7.79
CA HIS A 100 -9.07 -0.83 -8.80
C HIS A 100 -10.13 0.15 -9.31
N GLN A 101 -10.41 0.13 -10.61
CA GLN A 101 -11.35 1.05 -11.25
C GLN A 101 -12.78 0.97 -10.69
N SER A 102 -13.19 -0.22 -10.20
CA SER A 102 -14.49 -0.40 -9.53
C SER A 102 -14.61 0.38 -8.22
N SER A 103 -13.49 0.80 -7.60
CA SER A 103 -13.50 1.59 -6.37
C SER A 103 -13.73 3.06 -6.64
N TRP A 104 -13.51 3.56 -7.85
CA TRP A 104 -13.57 5.00 -8.15
C TRP A 104 -14.91 5.67 -7.80
N PRO A 105 -16.09 5.10 -8.17
CA PRO A 105 -17.36 5.75 -7.85
C PRO A 105 -17.56 5.93 -6.33
N ILE A 106 -17.23 4.89 -5.56
CA ILE A 106 -17.38 4.87 -4.10
C ILE A 106 -16.42 5.86 -3.44
N LEU A 107 -15.16 5.88 -3.87
CA LEU A 107 -14.17 6.82 -3.32
C LEU A 107 -14.55 8.27 -3.62
N LEU A 108 -15.01 8.55 -4.85
CA LEU A 108 -15.44 9.88 -5.25
C LEU A 108 -16.68 10.35 -4.48
N GLU A 109 -17.67 9.47 -4.32
CA GLU A 109 -18.88 9.74 -3.55
C GLU A 109 -18.54 10.05 -2.09
N MET A 110 -17.71 9.23 -1.43
CA MET A 110 -17.32 9.46 -0.04
C MET A 110 -16.52 10.75 0.16
N MET A 111 -15.62 11.09 -0.77
CA MET A 111 -14.89 12.36 -0.73
C MET A 111 -15.85 13.55 -0.88
N LYS A 112 -16.84 13.47 -1.78
CA LYS A 112 -17.87 14.50 -1.97
C LYS A 112 -18.76 14.64 -0.74
N GLU A 113 -19.33 13.54 -0.24
CA GLU A 113 -20.21 13.49 0.93
C GLU A 113 -19.54 14.12 2.15
N HIS A 114 -18.25 13.85 2.34
CA HIS A 114 -17.51 14.32 3.51
C HIS A 114 -16.65 15.55 3.27
N CYS A 115 -16.72 16.19 2.10
CA CYS A 115 -15.90 17.37 1.75
C CYS A 115 -16.08 18.53 2.76
N GLY A 116 -17.29 18.73 3.30
CA GLY A 116 -17.58 19.74 4.33
C GLY A 116 -17.66 19.18 5.75
N ASN A 117 -17.36 17.91 5.98
CA ASN A 117 -17.49 17.26 7.29
C ASN A 117 -16.13 17.24 8.02
N PRO A 118 -15.89 18.12 9.02
CA PRO A 118 -14.61 18.18 9.73
C PRO A 118 -14.36 16.97 10.64
N VAL A 119 -15.38 16.14 10.90
CA VAL A 119 -15.21 14.93 11.71
C VAL A 119 -14.37 13.90 10.97
N VAL A 120 -14.54 13.77 9.64
CA VAL A 120 -13.83 12.79 8.80
C VAL A 120 -12.54 13.40 8.25
N GLU A 121 -11.41 12.92 8.75
CA GLU A 121 -10.08 13.45 8.45
C GLU A 121 -9.32 12.59 7.43
N ALA A 122 -9.68 11.30 7.32
CA ALA A 122 -9.08 10.37 6.38
C ALA A 122 -10.06 9.27 5.95
N LEU A 123 -9.82 8.70 4.77
CA LEU A 123 -10.49 7.49 4.30
C LEU A 123 -9.50 6.33 4.25
N LEU A 124 -9.94 5.19 4.77
CA LEU A 124 -9.16 3.96 4.88
C LEU A 124 -9.42 3.05 3.69
N LEU A 125 -8.35 2.47 3.16
CA LEU A 125 -8.41 1.31 2.30
C LEU A 125 -7.77 0.10 2.99
N GLU A 126 -8.33 -1.08 2.80
CA GLU A 126 -7.74 -2.33 3.30
C GLU A 126 -6.72 -2.85 2.29
N ARG A 127 -5.54 -3.25 2.76
CA ARG A 127 -4.51 -3.76 1.86
C ARG A 127 -4.84 -5.17 1.38
N LEU A 128 -4.70 -5.36 0.09
CA LEU A 128 -4.62 -6.67 -0.57
C LEU A 128 -3.19 -6.84 -1.06
N THR A 129 -2.39 -7.64 -0.37
CA THR A 129 -0.95 -7.78 -0.66
C THR A 129 -0.70 -9.05 -1.46
N PHE A 130 -0.24 -8.89 -2.70
CA PHE A 130 0.18 -9.99 -3.56
C PHE A 130 1.55 -10.54 -3.15
N TRP A 131 1.75 -11.84 -3.38
CA TRP A 131 2.93 -12.60 -3.01
C TRP A 131 3.41 -13.45 -4.17
N CYS A 132 4.68 -13.32 -4.55
CA CYS A 132 5.32 -14.00 -5.69
C CYS A 132 4.78 -13.56 -7.06
N ASP A 133 3.49 -13.75 -7.28
CA ASP A 133 2.80 -13.43 -8.52
C ASP A 133 1.52 -12.63 -8.25
N CYS A 134 0.71 -12.45 -9.29
CA CYS A 134 -0.55 -11.73 -9.20
C CYS A 134 -1.75 -12.66 -8.87
N ARG A 135 -1.54 -13.96 -8.69
CA ARG A 135 -2.59 -14.93 -8.36
C ARG A 135 -2.60 -15.31 -6.88
N HIS A 136 -1.54 -14.99 -6.15
CA HIS A 136 -1.39 -15.31 -4.74
C HIS A 136 -1.38 -14.07 -3.87
N ILE A 137 -2.09 -14.13 -2.74
CA ILE A 137 -2.08 -13.08 -1.72
C ILE A 137 -1.64 -13.63 -0.37
N LEU A 138 -1.17 -12.73 0.49
CA LEU A 138 -1.01 -13.00 1.91
C LEU A 138 -2.36 -12.83 2.63
N ASN A 139 -3.05 -13.95 2.88
CA ASN A 139 -4.41 -13.97 3.43
C ASN A 139 -4.45 -14.10 4.96
N VAL A 140 -3.57 -13.38 5.65
CA VAL A 140 -3.44 -13.44 7.11
C VAL A 140 -3.23 -12.05 7.68
N TYR A 141 -3.69 -11.80 8.90
CA TYR A 141 -3.28 -10.60 9.63
C TYR A 141 -1.75 -10.56 9.87
N PRO A 142 -1.08 -9.41 9.70
CA PRO A 142 -1.59 -8.09 9.31
C PRO A 142 -1.41 -7.77 7.83
N HIS A 143 -1.23 -8.77 6.96
CA HIS A 143 -1.13 -8.55 5.53
C HIS A 143 -2.52 -8.31 4.93
N ARG A 144 -3.49 -9.17 5.28
CA ARG A 144 -4.93 -8.94 5.20
C ARG A 144 -5.41 -8.23 6.48
N PHE A 145 -6.58 -7.59 6.46
CA PHE A 145 -7.13 -6.84 7.61
C PHE A 145 -6.28 -5.65 8.08
N LYS A 146 -5.44 -5.11 7.19
CA LYS A 146 -4.69 -3.89 7.47
C LYS A 146 -5.25 -2.72 6.68
N PHE A 147 -5.87 -1.82 7.42
CA PHE A 147 -6.36 -0.55 6.93
C PHE A 147 -5.25 0.51 6.93
N SER A 148 -5.17 1.27 5.85
CA SER A 148 -4.21 2.37 5.67
C SER A 148 -4.97 3.64 5.30
N ALA A 149 -4.67 4.74 5.99
CA ALA A 149 -5.13 6.06 5.60
C ALA A 149 -4.37 6.48 4.34
N ARG A 150 -5.10 6.56 3.22
CA ARG A 150 -4.53 6.86 1.89
C ARG A 150 -5.20 8.04 1.21
N ILE A 151 -6.40 8.40 1.66
CA ILE A 151 -7.07 9.63 1.26
C ILE A 151 -7.15 10.48 2.51
N VAL A 152 -6.50 11.64 2.52
CA VAL A 152 -6.34 12.47 3.73
C VAL A 152 -6.64 13.93 3.44
N ARG A 153 -7.06 14.66 4.46
CA ARG A 153 -7.15 16.13 4.41
C ARG A 153 -5.78 16.75 4.68
N PRO A 154 -5.18 17.48 3.75
CA PRO A 154 -3.85 18.08 3.98
C PRO A 154 -3.89 19.26 4.96
N GLU A 155 -4.95 20.07 4.93
CA GLU A 155 -5.07 21.40 5.54
C GLU A 155 -5.21 21.40 7.07
N ILE A 156 -5.57 20.26 7.65
CA ILE A 156 -5.82 20.12 9.09
C ILE A 156 -4.55 19.88 9.92
N GLY A 157 -3.36 20.12 9.34
CA GLY A 157 -2.09 19.77 9.98
C GLY A 157 -1.77 18.27 9.87
N THR A 158 -2.14 17.64 8.76
CA THR A 158 -1.79 16.24 8.48
C THR A 158 -0.33 16.11 8.06
N TYR A 159 0.37 15.16 8.67
CA TYR A 159 1.74 14.79 8.32
C TYR A 159 1.87 13.27 8.24
N PHE A 160 2.45 12.76 7.17
CA PHE A 160 2.95 11.40 7.13
C PHE A 160 4.13 11.25 8.09
N ILE A 161 4.20 10.09 8.75
CA ILE A 161 5.22 9.79 9.76
C ILE A 161 5.90 8.46 9.46
N ARG A 162 7.15 8.30 9.95
CA ARG A 162 7.95 7.08 9.80
C ARG A 162 8.13 6.69 8.33
N ASP A 163 7.75 5.48 7.96
CA ASP A 163 7.82 4.90 6.60
C ASP A 163 6.71 5.38 5.64
N ALA A 164 6.02 6.49 5.97
CA ALA A 164 4.85 7.00 5.25
C ALA A 164 3.67 6.02 5.15
N MET A 165 3.66 4.94 5.93
CA MET A 165 2.50 4.03 6.01
C MET A 165 1.37 4.58 6.90
N SER A 166 1.59 5.72 7.55
CA SER A 166 0.66 6.32 8.49
C SER A 166 0.85 7.83 8.53
N CYS A 167 -0.20 8.53 8.92
CA CYS A 167 -0.16 9.95 9.18
C CYS A 167 -0.59 10.25 10.62
N ALA A 168 -0.23 11.45 11.07
CA ALA A 168 -0.70 12.07 12.30
C ALA A 168 -1.24 13.46 11.97
N VAL A 169 -2.22 13.89 12.76
CA VAL A 169 -2.81 15.23 12.73
C VAL A 169 -2.24 16.00 13.91
N PHE A 170 -1.73 17.20 13.64
CA PHE A 170 -1.17 18.10 14.63
C PHE A 170 -2.08 19.33 14.76
N ASP A 171 -2.74 19.45 15.90
CA ASP A 171 -3.61 20.59 16.18
C ASP A 171 -2.73 21.80 16.57
N GLY A 172 -2.69 22.82 15.72
CA GLY A 172 -1.90 24.05 15.93
C GLY A 172 -0.37 23.80 16.02
N PHE A 173 0.32 24.47 16.94
CA PHE A 173 1.76 24.32 17.18
C PHE A 173 2.11 23.14 18.12
N SER A 174 1.28 22.09 18.17
CA SER A 174 1.50 20.95 19.06
C SER A 174 2.78 20.18 18.72
N ARG A 175 3.51 19.76 19.75
CA ARG A 175 4.64 18.83 19.63
C ARG A 175 4.22 17.35 19.60
N ARG A 176 2.94 17.06 19.85
CA ARG A 176 2.38 15.71 19.86
C ARG A 176 1.20 15.64 18.90
N GLY A 177 1.35 14.82 17.87
CA GLY A 177 0.28 14.51 16.93
C GLY A 177 -0.59 13.35 17.42
N ARG A 178 -1.83 13.31 16.93
CA ARG A 178 -2.77 12.19 17.11
C ARG A 178 -2.98 11.47 15.78
N TYR A 179 -3.41 10.21 15.82
CA TYR A 179 -3.83 9.55 14.58
C TYR A 179 -5.13 10.17 14.05
N PRO A 180 -5.34 10.18 12.71
CA PRO A 180 -6.53 10.79 12.13
C PRO A 180 -7.81 10.02 12.52
N ARG A 181 -8.92 10.75 12.60
CA ARG A 181 -10.27 10.16 12.63
C ARG A 181 -10.63 9.72 11.21
N ALA A 182 -10.79 8.43 11.00
CA ALA A 182 -10.86 7.86 9.68
C ALA A 182 -12.09 6.98 9.48
N MET A 183 -12.64 7.00 8.27
CA MET A 183 -13.76 6.15 7.87
C MET A 183 -13.29 5.04 6.94
N ASP A 184 -13.85 3.84 7.10
CA ASP A 184 -13.60 2.73 6.18
C ASP A 184 -14.40 2.90 4.89
N THR A 185 -13.70 2.86 3.75
CA THR A 185 -14.31 2.95 2.42
C THR A 185 -14.95 1.64 1.98
N GLY A 186 -14.62 0.53 2.63
CA GLY A 186 -14.98 -0.80 2.15
C GLY A 186 -14.28 -1.17 0.84
N GLN A 187 -13.23 -0.44 0.43
CA GLN A 187 -12.43 -0.72 -0.76
C GLN A 187 -11.09 -1.35 -0.41
N ASP A 188 -10.53 -2.10 -1.36
CA ASP A 188 -9.18 -2.66 -1.28
C ASP A 188 -8.18 -1.76 -2.02
N ILE A 189 -6.95 -1.70 -1.50
CA ILE A 189 -5.80 -1.14 -2.19
C ILE A 189 -4.85 -2.29 -2.55
N PHE A 190 -4.58 -2.46 -3.84
CA PHE A 190 -3.84 -3.58 -4.39
C PHE A 190 -2.35 -3.30 -4.28
N ARG A 191 -1.61 -4.14 -3.56
CA ARG A 191 -0.21 -3.93 -3.25
C ARG A 191 0.66 -5.01 -3.89
N TYR A 192 1.44 -4.61 -4.89
CA TYR A 192 2.32 -5.49 -5.68
C TYR A 192 3.76 -5.46 -5.16
N GLY A 193 3.91 -5.39 -3.84
CA GLY A 193 5.21 -5.21 -3.18
C GLY A 193 6.12 -6.43 -3.22
N TYR A 194 5.56 -7.64 -3.33
CA TYR A 194 6.29 -8.90 -3.29
C TYR A 194 6.07 -9.75 -4.53
N VAL A 195 5.75 -9.09 -5.65
CA VAL A 195 5.55 -9.75 -6.95
C VAL A 195 6.88 -9.76 -7.70
N GLY A 196 7.14 -10.79 -8.50
CA GLY A 196 8.34 -10.96 -9.30
C GLY A 196 9.27 -12.04 -8.79
N THR A 197 10.47 -12.12 -9.35
CA THR A 197 11.44 -13.19 -9.05
C THR A 197 12.15 -12.97 -7.71
N PRO A 198 12.74 -14.04 -7.12
CA PRO A 198 13.61 -13.91 -5.96
C PRO A 198 14.74 -12.88 -6.16
N ASP A 199 15.35 -12.82 -7.34
CA ASP A 199 16.37 -11.81 -7.72
C ASP A 199 15.86 -10.39 -7.58
N ARG A 200 14.62 -10.13 -8.02
CA ARG A 200 14.00 -8.82 -7.84
C ARG A 200 13.81 -8.52 -6.36
N MET A 201 13.41 -9.51 -5.55
CA MET A 201 13.28 -9.34 -4.10
C MET A 201 14.63 -9.09 -3.42
N ARG A 202 15.71 -9.76 -3.85
CA ARG A 202 17.09 -9.51 -3.41
C ARG A 202 17.50 -8.07 -3.68
N ARG A 203 17.35 -7.63 -4.94
CA ARG A 203 17.69 -6.28 -5.39
C ARG A 203 16.94 -5.23 -4.58
N LYS A 204 15.62 -5.38 -4.47
CA LYS A 204 14.76 -4.49 -3.68
C LYS A 204 15.17 -4.43 -2.21
N THR A 205 15.44 -5.58 -1.61
CA THR A 205 15.90 -5.73 -0.22
C THR A 205 17.20 -4.98 0.06
N ARG A 206 18.19 -5.11 -0.83
CA ARG A 206 19.52 -4.48 -0.68
C ARG A 206 19.48 -2.97 -0.90
N GLU A 207 18.66 -2.53 -1.85
CA GLU A 207 18.78 -1.16 -2.39
C GLU A 207 17.66 -0.22 -1.95
N SER A 208 16.53 -0.74 -1.45
CA SER A 208 15.44 0.11 -0.99
C SER A 208 15.77 0.74 0.36
N VAL A 209 15.70 2.07 0.41
CA VAL A 209 16.03 2.85 1.62
C VAL A 209 15.26 2.40 2.87
N HIS A 210 14.01 1.92 2.70
CA HIS A 210 13.18 1.49 3.82
C HIS A 210 13.48 0.08 4.35
N LEU A 211 14.39 -0.64 3.70
CA LEU A 211 14.83 -1.99 4.05
C LEU A 211 16.29 -2.03 4.51
N GLN A 212 17.12 -1.07 4.10
CA GLN A 212 18.59 -1.05 4.30
C GLN A 212 19.12 -1.20 5.74
N ASP A 213 18.28 -1.09 6.77
CA ASP A 213 18.67 -1.24 8.17
C ASP A 213 17.87 -2.33 8.93
N LYS A 214 17.12 -3.18 8.21
CA LYS A 214 16.28 -4.24 8.80
C LYS A 214 16.99 -5.59 8.70
N SER A 215 16.79 -6.47 9.69
CA SER A 215 17.12 -7.88 9.52
C SER A 215 16.16 -8.48 8.50
N ILE A 216 16.62 -8.60 7.27
CA ILE A 216 15.79 -9.12 6.18
C ILE A 216 16.07 -10.62 6.10
N PRO A 217 15.01 -11.45 6.06
CA PRO A 217 15.17 -12.87 5.80
C PRO A 217 15.99 -13.14 4.53
N ALA A 218 16.53 -14.35 4.43
CA ALA A 218 17.21 -14.81 3.23
C ALA A 218 16.28 -14.60 2.02
N THR A 219 16.80 -13.90 1.01
CA THR A 219 16.16 -13.66 -0.29
C THR A 219 16.77 -14.61 -1.33
N ASP A 220 16.98 -15.87 -0.96
CA ASP A 220 17.47 -16.91 -1.88
C ASP A 220 16.37 -17.37 -2.84
N ASP A 221 16.66 -18.39 -3.65
CA ASP A 221 15.72 -18.91 -4.65
C ASP A 221 14.50 -19.61 -4.02
N ASP A 222 14.54 -19.84 -2.71
CA ASP A 222 13.45 -20.41 -1.92
C ASP A 222 12.65 -19.33 -1.18
N TYR A 223 12.93 -18.04 -1.45
CA TYR A 223 12.34 -16.89 -0.76
C TYR A 223 10.82 -17.05 -0.61
N PHE A 224 10.11 -17.27 -1.71
CA PHE A 224 8.64 -17.31 -1.70
C PHE A 224 8.04 -18.54 -1.00
N TYR A 225 8.81 -19.62 -0.86
CA TYR A 225 8.38 -20.89 -0.26
C TYR A 225 8.68 -20.98 1.24
N ARG A 226 9.76 -20.32 1.70
CA ARG A 226 10.24 -20.42 3.08
C ARG A 226 9.92 -19.22 3.96
N ASN A 227 9.82 -18.02 3.37
CA ASN A 227 9.60 -16.80 4.15
C ASN A 227 8.21 -16.74 4.76
N MET A 228 7.20 -17.07 3.95
CA MET A 228 5.81 -17.19 4.39
C MET A 228 5.46 -18.67 4.45
N PRO A 229 4.84 -19.15 5.53
CA PRO A 229 4.38 -20.52 5.56
C PRO A 229 3.23 -20.69 4.57
N ARG A 230 3.06 -21.89 4.02
CA ARG A 230 2.02 -22.22 3.03
C ARG A 230 0.64 -21.72 3.45
N GLN A 231 0.30 -21.89 4.72
CA GLN A 231 -1.00 -21.53 5.30
C GLN A 231 -1.30 -20.02 5.29
N PHE A 232 -0.31 -19.17 5.00
CA PHE A 232 -0.49 -17.71 4.92
C PHE A 232 -0.76 -17.23 3.50
N VAL A 233 -0.47 -18.07 2.51
CA VAL A 233 -0.58 -17.75 1.09
C VAL A 233 -1.85 -18.40 0.56
N ARG A 234 -2.61 -17.64 -0.22
CA ARG A 234 -3.87 -18.11 -0.82
C ARG A 234 -3.90 -17.73 -2.29
N HIS A 235 -4.24 -18.69 -3.14
CA HIS A 235 -4.63 -18.43 -4.52
C HIS A 235 -5.96 -17.67 -4.55
N VAL A 236 -6.04 -16.60 -5.34
CA VAL A 236 -7.22 -15.75 -5.51
C VAL A 236 -7.57 -15.58 -6.98
N ASN A 237 -8.87 -15.58 -7.26
CA ASN A 237 -9.40 -15.26 -8.58
C ASN A 237 -10.07 -13.88 -8.54
N CYS A 238 -9.26 -12.82 -8.42
CA CYS A 238 -9.76 -11.45 -8.41
C CYS A 238 -9.48 -10.72 -9.73
N SER A 239 -10.36 -9.78 -10.09
CA SER A 239 -10.06 -8.80 -11.13
C SER A 239 -8.94 -7.86 -10.68
N HIS A 240 -7.92 -7.72 -11.51
CA HIS A 240 -6.83 -6.77 -11.28
C HIS A 240 -7.17 -5.39 -11.85
N PRO A 241 -6.57 -4.31 -11.30
CA PRO A 241 -6.65 -3.00 -11.91
C PRO A 241 -6.21 -3.06 -13.37
N GLN A 242 -6.99 -2.45 -14.27
CA GLN A 242 -6.69 -2.48 -15.70
C GLN A 242 -5.29 -1.93 -16.02
N THR A 243 -4.82 -0.94 -15.24
CA THR A 243 -3.49 -0.36 -15.38
C THR A 243 -2.37 -1.38 -15.18
N MET A 244 -2.61 -2.47 -14.44
CA MET A 244 -1.63 -3.52 -14.17
C MET A 244 -1.58 -4.61 -15.24
N GLN A 245 -2.54 -4.68 -16.17
CA GLN A 245 -2.70 -5.81 -17.09
C GLN A 245 -1.41 -6.12 -17.86
N SER A 246 -0.80 -5.11 -18.51
CA SER A 246 0.43 -5.34 -19.29
C SER A 246 1.59 -5.87 -18.44
N ARG A 247 1.69 -5.49 -17.16
CA ARG A 247 2.72 -6.03 -16.26
C ARG A 247 2.43 -7.47 -15.87
N ILE A 248 1.16 -7.79 -15.62
CA ILE A 248 0.72 -9.15 -15.29
C ILE A 248 1.04 -10.09 -16.44
N ASP A 249 0.71 -9.70 -17.68
CA ASP A 249 0.96 -10.49 -18.88
C ASP A 249 2.46 -10.77 -19.12
N LYS A 250 3.32 -9.85 -18.68
CA LYS A 250 4.78 -9.93 -18.84
C LYS A 250 5.52 -10.56 -17.65
N LEU A 251 4.84 -10.84 -16.53
CA LEU A 251 5.51 -11.22 -15.29
C LEU A 251 6.32 -12.52 -15.45
N GLY A 252 5.77 -13.49 -16.19
CA GLY A 252 6.42 -14.77 -16.54
C GLY A 252 6.74 -15.72 -15.37
N TYR A 253 6.67 -15.23 -14.14
CA TYR A 253 6.96 -15.97 -12.91
C TYR A 253 5.66 -16.28 -12.16
N VAL A 254 5.46 -17.56 -11.84
CA VAL A 254 4.26 -18.08 -11.18
C VAL A 254 4.70 -18.95 -10.01
N LEU A 255 4.04 -18.78 -8.87
CA LEU A 255 4.27 -19.60 -7.68
C LEU A 255 3.67 -20.98 -7.91
N ASP A 256 4.48 -22.03 -7.72
CA ASP A 256 4.00 -23.40 -7.75
C ASP A 256 3.37 -23.77 -6.39
N ASP A 257 2.08 -24.04 -6.39
CA ASP A 257 1.36 -24.45 -5.19
C ASP A 257 1.83 -25.81 -4.69
N ASP A 258 2.35 -26.73 -5.51
CA ASP A 258 2.69 -28.09 -5.06
C ASP A 258 4.19 -28.30 -4.81
N ASP A 259 4.97 -27.22 -4.85
CA ASP A 259 6.43 -27.27 -4.67
C ASP A 259 6.82 -27.82 -3.27
N PRO A 260 7.71 -28.82 -3.19
CA PRO A 260 8.11 -29.44 -1.93
C PRO A 260 8.88 -28.51 -0.99
N ARG A 261 9.36 -27.36 -1.46
CA ARG A 261 10.08 -26.37 -0.63
C ARG A 261 9.18 -25.60 0.32
N TRP A 262 7.86 -25.69 0.15
CA TRP A 262 6.90 -25.00 1.01
C TRP A 262 7.14 -25.30 2.49
N ARG A 263 7.38 -24.24 3.26
CA ARG A 263 7.41 -24.36 4.72
C ARG A 263 5.99 -24.53 5.25
N THR A 264 5.76 -25.63 5.96
CA THR A 264 4.48 -25.96 6.61
C THR A 264 4.54 -25.80 8.12
N GLU A 265 5.73 -25.85 8.72
CA GLU A 265 5.92 -25.66 10.16
C GLU A 265 5.67 -24.21 10.56
N LEU A 266 4.77 -24.03 11.53
CA LEU A 266 4.39 -22.72 12.06
C LEU A 266 5.03 -22.45 13.41
N THR A 267 5.65 -21.28 13.52
CA THR A 267 6.06 -20.72 14.80
C THR A 267 4.86 -20.36 15.67
N LEU A 268 5.07 -20.19 16.98
CA LEU A 268 4.01 -19.75 17.91
C LEU A 268 3.36 -18.42 17.48
N LYS A 269 4.17 -17.46 17.00
CA LYS A 269 3.69 -16.17 16.51
C LYS A 269 2.80 -16.36 15.27
N GLU A 270 3.17 -17.24 14.36
CA GLU A 270 2.38 -17.50 13.15
C GLU A 270 1.05 -18.20 13.45
N ARG A 271 1.05 -19.17 14.38
CA ARG A 271 -0.19 -19.78 14.89
C ARG A 271 -1.13 -18.74 15.49
N GLN A 272 -0.59 -17.80 16.27
CA GLN A 272 -1.35 -16.68 16.81
C GLN A 272 -1.96 -15.82 15.68
N ARG A 273 -1.23 -15.55 14.60
CA ARG A 273 -1.76 -14.80 13.44
C ARG A 273 -2.92 -15.49 12.75
N LEU A 274 -2.91 -16.82 12.64
CA LEU A 274 -4.05 -17.57 12.09
C LEU A 274 -5.29 -17.44 12.97
N ILE A 275 -5.11 -17.51 14.30
CA ILE A 275 -6.22 -17.32 15.26
C ILE A 275 -6.77 -15.89 15.14
N GLU A 276 -5.89 -14.87 15.14
CA GLU A 276 -6.30 -13.47 14.94
C GLU A 276 -7.05 -13.28 13.61
N THR A 277 -6.60 -13.93 12.54
CA THR A 277 -7.24 -13.87 11.22
C THR A 277 -8.65 -14.43 11.25
N ARG A 278 -8.85 -15.64 11.79
CA ARG A 278 -10.18 -16.25 11.95
C ARG A 278 -11.11 -15.38 12.80
N LEU A 279 -10.59 -14.78 13.87
CA LEU A 279 -11.36 -13.84 14.68
C LEU A 279 -11.77 -12.59 13.87
N TYR A 280 -10.89 -12.06 13.02
CA TYR A 280 -11.19 -10.86 12.23
C TYR A 280 -12.13 -11.15 11.06
N GLU A 281 -12.11 -12.36 10.51
CA GLU A 281 -13.10 -12.83 9.54
C GLU A 281 -14.49 -12.91 10.16
N ARG A 282 -14.57 -13.49 11.37
CA ARG A 282 -15.84 -13.73 12.06
C ARG A 282 -16.43 -12.48 12.72
N PHE A 283 -15.60 -11.67 13.37
CA PHE A 283 -16.04 -10.58 14.23
C PHE A 283 -15.60 -9.18 13.76
N GLY A 284 -14.78 -9.10 12.70
CA GLY A 284 -14.15 -7.86 12.28
C GLY A 284 -12.97 -7.45 13.17
N VAL A 285 -12.34 -6.31 12.85
CA VAL A 285 -11.16 -5.83 13.59
C VAL A 285 -11.56 -5.26 14.96
N PRO A 286 -11.05 -5.79 16.09
CA PRO A 286 -11.41 -5.32 17.43
C PRO A 286 -11.18 -3.83 17.64
N ARG A 287 -12.02 -3.18 18.46
CA ARG A 287 -11.90 -1.74 18.76
C ARG A 287 -10.59 -1.37 19.45
N PHE A 288 -10.16 -2.18 20.41
CA PHE A 288 -9.00 -1.96 21.29
C PHE A 288 -7.64 -2.35 20.68
N ARG A 289 -7.58 -2.78 19.42
CA ARG A 289 -6.28 -3.04 18.76
C ARG A 289 -5.54 -1.71 18.56
N ASN A 290 -4.21 -1.72 18.72
CA ASN A 290 -3.36 -0.58 18.37
C ASN A 290 -3.47 -0.25 16.88
N LYS A 291 -4.39 0.65 16.56
CA LYS A 291 -4.65 1.18 15.22
C LYS A 291 -3.88 2.49 15.06
N ARG A 292 -3.60 2.83 13.81
CA ARG A 292 -2.95 4.10 13.44
C ARG A 292 -3.99 5.09 12.89
N TYR A 293 -5.20 5.04 13.47
CA TYR A 293 -6.38 5.85 13.18
C TYR A 293 -7.42 5.63 14.28
N SER A 294 -8.31 6.60 14.46
CA SER A 294 -9.54 6.48 15.24
C SER A 294 -10.70 6.22 14.28
N LEU A 295 -11.36 5.05 14.38
CA LEU A 295 -12.42 4.69 13.44
C LEU A 295 -13.69 5.50 13.71
N ILE A 296 -14.24 6.13 12.67
CA ILE A 296 -15.57 6.73 12.66
C ILE A 296 -16.57 5.70 12.11
N GLY A 297 -17.67 5.47 12.84
CA GLY A 297 -18.66 4.47 12.47
C GLY A 297 -18.14 3.04 12.65
N GLY A 298 -18.35 2.20 11.64
CA GLY A 298 -17.94 0.79 11.62
C GLY A 298 -17.14 0.44 10.37
N TYR A 299 -16.46 -0.71 10.41
CA TYR A 299 -15.86 -1.27 9.19
C TYR A 299 -16.96 -1.70 8.24
N ARG A 300 -16.79 -1.37 6.96
CA ARG A 300 -17.72 -1.81 5.92
C ARG A 300 -17.47 -3.29 5.66
N LYS A 301 -18.53 -4.10 5.72
CA LYS A 301 -18.44 -5.51 5.36
C LYS A 301 -18.12 -5.61 3.88
N LYS A 302 -17.12 -6.43 3.55
CA LYS A 302 -16.82 -6.83 2.17
C LYS A 302 -17.35 -8.23 1.95
N PRO A 303 -17.99 -8.54 0.81
CA PRO A 303 -18.13 -9.92 0.38
C PRO A 303 -16.71 -10.46 0.21
N ARG A 304 -16.26 -11.25 1.18
CA ARG A 304 -15.01 -12.00 1.07
C ARG A 304 -15.41 -13.34 0.50
N GLU A 305 -14.79 -13.73 -0.62
CA GLU A 305 -14.91 -15.11 -1.09
C GLU A 305 -14.58 -16.01 0.10
N THR A 306 -15.63 -16.68 0.58
CA THR A 306 -15.55 -17.58 1.72
C THR A 306 -14.40 -18.53 1.49
N THR A 307 -13.68 -18.87 2.56
CA THR A 307 -12.78 -20.02 2.57
C THR A 307 -13.57 -21.20 2.01
N GLY A 308 -13.34 -21.52 0.72
CA GLY A 308 -13.59 -22.87 0.25
C GLY A 308 -12.72 -23.72 1.14
N THR A 309 -13.36 -24.52 1.99
CA THR A 309 -12.71 -25.64 2.63
C THR A 309 -12.00 -26.39 1.51
N GLN A 310 -10.67 -26.32 1.48
CA GLN A 310 -9.92 -27.48 1.02
C GLN A 310 -10.15 -28.53 2.10
N ASP A 311 -11.31 -29.18 2.05
CA ASP A 311 -11.52 -30.46 2.70
C ASP A 311 -10.59 -31.43 1.97
N GLY A 312 -9.36 -31.52 2.48
CA GLY A 312 -8.45 -32.60 2.16
C GLY A 312 -8.97 -33.87 2.82
N SER A 313 -9.97 -34.49 2.19
CA SER A 313 -10.25 -35.91 2.37
C SER A 313 -9.20 -36.71 1.60
N ALA A 314 -8.21 -37.22 2.31
CA ALA A 314 -7.53 -38.49 2.07
C ALA A 314 -6.73 -38.86 3.33
#